data_AF-A0A059BKL4-F1
#
_entry.id   AF-A0A059BKL4-F1
#
_cell.length_a   1.000
_cell.length_b   1.000
_cell.length_c   1.000
_cell.angle_alpha   90.00
_cell.angle_beta   90.00
_cell.angle_gamma   90.00
#
_symmetry.space_group_name_H-M   'P 1'
#
loop_
_entity.id
_entity.type
_entity.pdbx_description
1 polymer ?
#
loop_
_entity_poly.entity_id
_entity_poly.type
_entity_poly.pdbx_seq_one_letter_code
_entity_poly.pdbx_strand_id
1 'polypeptide(L)'
;MEAGSSGFSAMAPPAFDGENYQAWAVRMQAYLEGCDFWEAVEQDYEVAPLPDNPTINQIKFQKERMTRKAKAKSCLYAAVSPAIFSRIMACESAKAIWDFLKAKYQGDERIRSMKGLNLIT
;
A
#
# COMPACT_ATOMS: atom_id res chain seq x y z
N MET A 1 10.26 33.87 -6.63
CA MET A 1 8.89 33.37 -6.81
C MET A 1 8.93 31.89 -6.51
N GLU A 2 8.82 31.53 -5.24
CA GLU A 2 8.71 30.13 -4.81
C GLU A 2 7.23 29.78 -4.92
N ALA A 3 6.84 29.12 -6.01
CA ALA A 3 5.57 28.43 -6.06
C ALA A 3 5.69 27.23 -5.12
N GLY A 4 5.35 27.46 -3.85
CA GLY A 4 5.11 26.38 -2.91
C GLY A 4 4.08 25.46 -3.54
N SER A 5 4.54 24.33 -4.05
CA SER A 5 3.68 23.22 -4.46
C SER A 5 2.83 22.93 -3.23
N SER A 6 1.58 23.37 -3.27
CA SER A 6 0.58 23.15 -2.24
C SER A 6 0.43 21.65 -2.15
N GLY A 7 1.25 21.05 -1.29
CA GLY A 7 1.32 19.62 -1.07
C GLY A 7 -0.09 19.20 -0.77
N PHE A 8 -0.58 18.21 -1.53
CA PHE A 8 -1.82 17.51 -1.26
C PHE A 8 -1.90 17.35 0.26
N SER A 9 -2.75 18.13 0.93
CA SER A 9 -2.91 18.07 2.38
C SER A 9 -3.21 16.61 2.66
N ALA A 10 -2.25 15.88 3.23
CA ALA A 10 -2.19 14.43 3.12
C ALA A 10 -3.49 13.87 3.68
N MET A 11 -4.42 13.50 2.80
CA MET A 11 -5.65 12.85 3.19
C MET A 11 -5.23 11.62 3.99
N ALA A 12 -5.98 11.30 5.05
CA ALA A 12 -5.73 10.06 5.75
C ALA A 12 -5.85 8.89 4.75
N PRO A 13 -4.98 7.88 4.84
CA PRO A 13 -5.14 6.68 4.02
C PRO A 13 -6.54 6.09 4.28
N PRO A 14 -7.22 5.56 3.25
CA PRO A 14 -8.54 4.99 3.43
C PRO A 14 -8.46 3.81 4.41
N ALA A 15 -9.28 3.84 5.46
CA ALA A 15 -9.28 2.81 6.49
C ALA A 15 -9.93 1.51 5.98
N PHE A 16 -9.44 0.38 6.49
CA PHE A 16 -9.90 -0.97 6.21
C PHE A 16 -10.16 -1.73 7.49
N ASP A 17 -11.42 -2.09 7.69
CA ASP A 17 -11.88 -2.90 8.83
C ASP A 17 -12.12 -4.37 8.46
N GLY A 18 -12.04 -4.71 7.18
CA GLY A 18 -12.28 -6.05 6.65
C GLY A 18 -13.52 -6.16 5.77
N GLU A 19 -14.28 -5.07 5.60
CA GLU A 19 -15.45 -5.01 4.74
C GLU A 19 -15.21 -4.18 3.47
N ASN A 20 -15.98 -4.47 2.42
CA ASN A 20 -15.93 -3.75 1.14
C ASN A 20 -14.50 -3.61 0.56
N TYR A 21 -13.75 -4.72 0.58
CA TYR A 21 -12.36 -4.79 0.12
C TYR A 21 -12.21 -4.30 -1.32
N GLN A 22 -13.15 -4.58 -2.24
CA GLN A 22 -13.07 -4.03 -3.61
C GLN A 22 -12.99 -2.49 -3.61
N ALA A 23 -13.89 -1.82 -2.88
CA ALA A 23 -13.92 -0.37 -2.83
C ALA A 23 -12.69 0.19 -2.09
N TRP A 24 -12.28 -0.46 -1.00
CA TRP A 24 -11.08 -0.09 -0.28
C TRP A 24 -9.83 -0.21 -1.15
N ALA A 25 -9.66 -1.33 -1.87
CA ALA A 25 -8.49 -1.58 -2.71
C ALA A 25 -8.35 -0.51 -3.81
N VAL A 26 -9.46 -0.15 -4.48
CA VAL A 26 -9.45 0.93 -5.48
C VAL A 26 -9.03 2.27 -4.87
N ARG A 27 -9.60 2.63 -3.70
CA ARG A 27 -9.26 3.88 -3.00
C ARG A 27 -7.81 3.89 -2.52
N MET A 28 -7.33 2.77 -1.98
CA MET A 28 -5.98 2.66 -1.46
C MET A 28 -4.94 2.71 -2.58
N GLN A 29 -5.19 2.03 -3.71
CA GLN A 29 -4.31 2.11 -4.87
C GLN A 29 -4.21 3.56 -5.36
N ALA A 30 -5.35 4.24 -5.58
CA ALA A 30 -5.36 5.64 -6.01
C ALA A 30 -4.64 6.57 -5.01
N TYR A 31 -4.79 6.30 -3.71
CA TYR A 31 -4.08 7.03 -2.66
C TYR A 31 -2.55 6.86 -2.75
N LEU A 32 -2.09 5.62 -2.93
CA LEU A 32 -0.67 5.30 -3.07
C LEU A 32 -0.08 5.85 -4.38
N GLU A 33 -0.85 5.87 -5.47
CA GLU A 33 -0.47 6.50 -6.74
C GLU A 33 -0.31 8.02 -6.56
N GLY A 34 -1.27 8.69 -5.92
CA GLY A 34 -1.20 10.13 -5.63
C GLY A 34 -0.05 10.51 -4.70
N CYS A 35 0.45 9.55 -3.91
CA CYS A 35 1.61 9.73 -3.02
C CYS A 35 2.95 9.31 -3.66
N ASP A 36 2.97 8.81 -4.91
CA ASP A 36 4.15 8.20 -5.55
C ASP A 36 4.71 6.97 -4.81
N PHE A 37 3.85 6.20 -4.13
CA PHE A 37 4.24 5.00 -3.38
C PHE A 37 3.88 3.69 -4.09
N TRP A 38 2.94 3.71 -5.04
CA TRP A 38 2.38 2.51 -5.67
C TRP A 38 3.43 1.61 -6.32
N GLU A 39 4.44 2.19 -6.96
CA GLU A 39 5.54 1.44 -7.60
C GLU A 39 6.21 0.43 -6.66
N ALA A 40 6.33 0.78 -5.37
CA ALA A 40 6.93 -0.12 -4.37
C ALA A 40 6.04 -1.32 -4.02
N VAL A 41 4.72 -1.21 -4.21
CA VAL A 41 3.76 -2.31 -4.03
C VAL A 41 3.68 -3.16 -5.30
N GLU A 42 3.63 -2.52 -6.46
CA GLU A 42 3.44 -3.18 -7.75
C GLU A 42 4.66 -4.02 -8.15
N GLN A 43 5.85 -3.42 -8.13
CA GLN A 43 7.06 -4.05 -8.64
C GLN A 43 7.83 -4.85 -7.58
N ASP A 44 7.65 -4.51 -6.30
CA ASP A 44 8.45 -5.00 -5.16
C ASP A 44 9.95 -5.09 -5.45
N TYR A 45 10.45 -4.05 -6.11
CA TYR A 45 11.83 -4.01 -6.55
C TYR A 45 12.82 -4.14 -5.39
N GLU A 46 13.97 -4.75 -5.64
CA GLU A 46 15.10 -4.65 -4.73
C GLU A 46 15.82 -3.32 -4.89
N VAL A 47 16.42 -2.86 -3.79
CA VAL A 47 17.28 -1.68 -3.79
C VAL A 47 18.72 -2.18 -3.78
N ALA A 48 19.38 -2.11 -4.93
CA ALA A 48 20.77 -2.51 -5.05
C ALA A 48 21.68 -1.68 -4.11
N PRO A 49 22.75 -2.27 -3.57
CA PRO A 49 23.75 -1.52 -2.80
C PRO A 49 24.46 -0.48 -3.68
N LEU A 50 24.96 0.58 -3.05
CA LEU A 50 25.80 1.56 -3.73
C LEU A 50 27.11 0.90 -4.19
N PRO A 51 27.66 1.31 -5.36
CA PRO A 51 29.04 0.98 -5.72
C PRO A 51 30.04 1.68 -4.78
N ASP A 52 31.31 1.25 -4.80
CA ASP A 52 32.37 1.77 -3.90
C ASP A 52 32.59 3.29 -3.99
N ASN A 53 32.38 3.89 -5.16
CA ASN A 53 32.47 5.33 -5.37
C ASN A 53 31.18 5.88 -6.02
N PRO A 54 30.12 6.05 -5.22
CA PRO A 54 28.81 6.41 -5.74
C PRO A 54 28.72 7.89 -6.07
N THR A 55 27.99 8.22 -7.12
CA THR A 55 27.67 9.63 -7.42
C THR A 55 26.56 10.14 -6.49
N ILE A 56 26.48 11.45 -6.29
CA ILE A 56 25.39 12.09 -5.51
C ILE A 56 24.01 11.65 -6.05
N ASN A 57 23.87 11.52 -7.37
CA ASN A 57 22.62 11.08 -8.00
C ASN A 57 22.27 9.63 -7.64
N GLN A 58 23.25 8.72 -7.58
CA GLN A 58 23.01 7.34 -7.15
C GLN A 58 22.59 7.26 -5.69
N ILE A 59 23.23 8.04 -4.80
CA ILE A 59 22.86 8.10 -3.38
C ILE A 59 21.43 8.62 -3.20
N LYS A 60 21.08 9.71 -3.91
CA LYS A 60 19.72 10.28 -3.86
C LYS A 60 18.68 9.29 -4.36
N PHE A 61 18.92 8.69 -5.52
CA PHE A 61 18.01 7.71 -6.11
C PHE A 61 17.79 6.49 -5.21
N GLN A 62 18.86 5.94 -4.63
CA GLN A 62 18.74 4.83 -3.68
C GLN A 62 17.94 5.23 -2.45
N LYS A 63 18.22 6.41 -1.86
CA LYS A 63 17.48 6.91 -0.69
C LYS A 63 16.00 7.11 -1.00
N GLU A 64 15.67 7.64 -2.17
CA GLU A 64 14.30 7.82 -2.65
C GLU A 64 13.58 6.48 -2.74
N ARG A 65 14.20 5.46 -3.36
CA ARG A 65 13.63 4.11 -3.46
C ARG A 65 13.40 3.44 -2.11
N MET A 66 14.38 3.50 -1.20
CA MET A 66 14.21 2.96 0.16
C MET A 66 13.08 3.68 0.90
N THR A 67 13.03 5.02 0.77
CA THR A 67 12.00 5.84 1.39
C THR A 67 10.61 5.50 0.83
N ARG A 68 10.49 5.30 -0.49
CA ARG A 68 9.23 4.91 -1.13
C ARG A 68 8.73 3.56 -0.60
N LYS A 69 9.59 2.53 -0.52
CA LYS A 69 9.23 1.23 0.07
C LYS A 69 8.76 1.36 1.52
N ALA A 70 9.49 2.13 2.35
CA ALA A 70 9.13 2.35 3.75
C ALA A 70 7.79 3.08 3.90
N LYS A 71 7.55 4.13 3.10
CA LYS A 71 6.30 4.90 3.14
C LYS A 71 5.10 4.07 2.68
N ALA A 72 5.24 3.31 1.59
CA ALA A 72 4.18 2.40 1.12
C ALA A 72 3.77 1.40 2.21
N LYS A 73 4.76 0.78 2.87
CA LYS A 73 4.54 -0.17 3.97
C LYS A 73 3.84 0.49 5.15
N SER A 74 4.32 1.65 5.59
CA SER A 74 3.70 2.40 6.70
C SER A 74 2.27 2.84 6.38
N CYS A 75 1.99 3.27 5.15
CA CYS A 75 0.64 3.62 4.71
C CYS A 75 -0.32 2.42 4.81
N LEU A 76 0.11 1.24 4.35
CA LEU A 76 -0.72 0.03 4.43
C LEU A 76 -0.95 -0.41 5.88
N TYR A 77 0.03 -0.28 6.78
CA TYR A 77 -0.17 -0.54 8.20
C TYR A 77 -1.14 0.46 8.86
N ALA A 78 -1.01 1.75 8.56
CA ALA A 78 -1.89 2.77 9.11
C ALA A 78 -3.34 2.66 8.61
N ALA A 79 -3.52 2.03 7.44
CA ALA A 79 -4.81 1.90 6.81
C ALA A 79 -5.65 0.74 7.34
N VAL A 80 -5.11 -0.18 8.12
CA VAL A 80 -5.85 -1.37 8.55
C VAL A 80 -6.22 -1.31 10.02
N SER A 81 -7.34 -1.95 10.39
CA SER A 81 -7.74 -2.08 11.80
C SER A 81 -6.72 -2.89 12.62
N PRO A 82 -6.68 -2.74 13.96
CA PRO A 82 -5.74 -3.49 14.81
C PRO A 82 -5.81 -5.01 14.64
N ALA A 83 -7.02 -5.55 14.38
CA ALA A 83 -7.23 -6.99 14.16
C ALA A 83 -6.64 -7.50 12.84
N ILE A 84 -6.55 -6.63 11.82
CA ILE A 84 -5.92 -6.95 10.54
C ILE A 84 -4.42 -6.72 10.64
N PHE A 85 -3.99 -5.65 11.31
CA PHE A 85 -2.59 -5.34 11.56
C PHE A 85 -1.85 -6.54 12.18
N SER A 86 -2.43 -7.17 13.21
CA SER A 86 -1.84 -8.34 13.86
C SER A 86 -1.59 -9.53 12.93
N ARG A 87 -2.31 -9.61 11.80
CA ARG A 87 -2.14 -10.67 10.79
C ARG A 87 -1.06 -10.34 9.77
N ILE A 88 -0.80 -9.05 9.51
CA ILE A 88 0.14 -8.58 8.48
C ILE A 88 1.44 -8.01 9.05
N MET A 89 1.57 -7.87 10.38
CA MET A 89 2.73 -7.23 11.00
C MET A 89 4.06 -7.97 10.75
N ALA A 90 4.00 -9.27 10.41
CA ALA A 90 5.17 -10.05 10.02
C ALA A 90 5.56 -9.90 8.54
N CYS A 91 4.73 -9.25 7.71
CA CYS A 91 5.03 -9.03 6.30
C CYS A 91 6.18 -8.01 6.14
N GLU A 92 7.20 -8.37 5.37
CA GLU A 92 8.42 -7.57 5.26
C GLU A 92 8.31 -6.45 4.21
N SER A 93 7.55 -6.66 3.13
CA SER A 93 7.36 -5.69 2.06
C SER A 93 5.93 -5.15 1.97
N ALA A 94 5.77 -3.97 1.35
CA ALA A 94 4.44 -3.42 1.05
C ALA A 94 3.64 -4.33 0.12
N LYS A 95 4.31 -4.98 -0.84
CA LYS A 95 3.71 -6.00 -1.70
C LYS A 95 3.21 -7.21 -0.93
N ALA A 96 4.00 -7.74 0.00
CA ALA A 96 3.58 -8.87 0.83
C ALA A 96 2.31 -8.56 1.64
N ILE A 97 2.21 -7.34 2.18
CA ILE A 97 0.99 -6.86 2.85
C ILE A 97 -0.19 -6.82 1.86
N TRP A 98 0.00 -6.17 0.71
CA TRP A 98 -1.03 -6.01 -0.31
C TRP A 98 -1.57 -7.36 -0.81
N ASP A 99 -0.67 -8.29 -1.13
CA ASP A 99 -1.01 -9.61 -1.63
C ASP A 99 -1.71 -10.45 -0.55
N PHE A 100 -1.32 -10.33 0.73
CA PHE A 100 -2.03 -10.97 1.83
C PHE A 100 -3.47 -10.46 1.94
N LEU A 101 -3.66 -9.14 1.94
CA LEU A 101 -5.00 -8.53 2.02
C LEU A 101 -5.87 -8.96 0.83
N LYS A 102 -5.28 -8.96 -0.37
CA LYS A 102 -5.94 -9.43 -1.59
C LYS A 102 -6.38 -10.89 -1.48
N ALA A 103 -5.47 -11.79 -1.11
CA ALA A 103 -5.78 -13.20 -0.96
C ALA A 103 -6.87 -13.46 0.08
N LYS A 104 -6.81 -12.75 1.22
CA LYS A 104 -7.73 -12.96 2.34
C LYS A 104 -9.14 -12.40 2.08
N TYR A 105 -9.26 -11.21 1.50
CA TYR A 105 -10.52 -10.47 1.47
C TYR A 105 -11.18 -10.45 0.09
N GLN A 106 -10.43 -10.55 -1.02
CA GLN A 106 -11.03 -10.62 -2.36
C GLN A 106 -11.86 -11.90 -2.60
N GLY A 107 -11.48 -13.00 -1.93
CA GLY A 107 -12.22 -14.27 -1.97
C GLY A 107 -13.45 -14.29 -1.06
N ASP A 108 -13.35 -13.70 0.13
CA ASP A 108 -14.43 -13.63 1.12
C ASP A 108 -15.64 -12.85 0.58
N GLU A 109 -15.39 -11.72 -0.08
CA GLU A 109 -16.46 -10.89 -0.67
C GLU A 109 -17.25 -11.60 -1.77
N ARG A 110 -16.57 -12.30 -2.69
CA ARG A 110 -17.26 -13.05 -3.75
C ARG A 110 -18.19 -14.10 -3.17
N ILE A 111 -17.74 -14.81 -2.14
CA ILE A 111 -18.53 -15.83 -1.45
C ILE A 111 -19.67 -15.17 -0.65
N ARG A 112 -19.44 -14.02 -0.01
CA ARG A 112 -20.44 -13.28 0.76
C ARG A 112 -21.53 -12.68 -0.13
N SER A 113 -21.16 -12.09 -1.27
CA SER A 113 -22.10 -11.60 -2.30
C SER A 113 -22.95 -12.72 -2.88
N MET A 114 -22.37 -13.91 -3.12
CA MET A 114 -23.16 -15.08 -3.56
C MET A 114 -24.12 -15.59 -2.49
N LYS A 115 -23.69 -15.65 -1.22
CA LYS A 115 -24.57 -16.08 -0.11
C LYS A 115 -25.69 -15.10 0.19
N GLY A 116 -25.46 -13.80 0.05
CA GLY A 116 -26.49 -12.76 0.22
C GLY A 116 -27.61 -12.83 -0.82
N LEU A 117 -27.32 -13.30 -2.04
CA LEU A 117 -28.33 -13.52 -3.08
C LEU A 117 -29.16 -14.79 -2.85
N ASN A 118 -28.56 -15.85 -2.30
CA ASN A 118 -29.23 -17.14 -2.08
C ASN A 118 -30.18 -17.18 -0.88
N LEU A 119 -30.22 -16.13 -0.05
CA LEU A 119 -31.14 -16.00 1.10
C LEU A 119 -32.42 -15.21 0.77
N ILE A 120 -32.60 -14.82 -0.50
CA ILE A 120 -33.77 -14.06 -0.99
C ILE A 120 -34.69 -14.96 -1.86
N THR A 121 -34.68 -16.28 -1.63
CA THR A 121 -35.57 -17.24 -2.31
C THR A 121 -36.39 -18.04 -1.31
#